data_AF-A0AA96SU05-F1
#
_entry.id   AF-A0AA96SU05-F1
#
_cell.length_a   1.000
_cell.length_b   1.000
_cell.length_c   1.000
_cell.angle_alpha   90.00
_cell.angle_beta   90.00
_cell.angle_gamma   90.00
#
_symmetry.space_group_name_H-M   'P 1'
#
loop_
_entity.id
_entity.type
_entity.pdbx_description
1 polymer ?
#
loop_
_entity_poly.entity_id
_entity_poly.type
_entity_poly.pdbx_seq_one_letter_code
_entity_poly.pdbx_strand_id
1 'polypeptide(L)'
;MAAPASYDPDTIALMRNVLQKVVARVPEQHRTSCNQAAIASRILATAAQGRRSEDVLTTEALAEVKEIFTGPAGMRRLHEDLTRVFG
;
A
#
# COMPACT_ATOMS: atom_id res chain seq x y z
N MET A 1 16.79 -16.11 -5.58
CA MET A 1 16.78 -15.31 -6.83
C MET A 1 15.37 -15.39 -7.40
N ALA A 2 14.48 -14.45 -7.06
CA ALA A 2 13.15 -14.42 -7.66
C ALA A 2 13.29 -13.90 -9.10
N ALA A 3 12.88 -14.68 -10.09
CA ALA A 3 12.85 -14.24 -11.49
C ALA A 3 12.06 -12.93 -11.59
N PRO A 4 12.43 -11.99 -12.48
CA PRO A 4 11.56 -10.87 -12.78
C PRO A 4 10.26 -11.47 -13.29
N ALA A 5 9.19 -11.36 -12.50
CA ALA A 5 7.86 -11.68 -12.96
C ALA A 5 7.61 -10.71 -14.13
N SER A 6 7.76 -11.21 -15.35
CA SER A 6 7.41 -10.48 -16.57
C SER A 6 5.91 -10.25 -16.53
N TYR A 7 5.49 -9.19 -15.86
CA TYR A 7 4.12 -8.76 -15.84
C TYR A 7 3.81 -8.14 -17.19
N ASP A 8 2.72 -8.59 -17.81
CA ASP A 8 2.19 -7.93 -19.00
C ASP A 8 1.95 -6.45 -18.71
N PRO A 9 2.14 -5.55 -19.70
CA PRO A 9 1.95 -4.11 -19.50
C PRO A 9 0.54 -3.77 -19.00
N ASP A 10 -0.46 -4.58 -19.37
CA ASP A 10 -1.83 -4.49 -18.87
C ASP A 10 -1.92 -4.75 -17.36
N THR A 11 -1.22 -5.78 -16.88
CA THR A 11 -1.15 -6.11 -15.45
C THR A 11 -0.44 -5.01 -14.67
N ILE A 12 0.63 -4.43 -15.21
CA ILE A 12 1.34 -3.31 -14.60
C ILE A 12 0.44 -2.07 -14.53
N ALA A 13 -0.30 -1.78 -15.61
CA ALA A 13 -1.25 -0.68 -15.65
C ALA A 13 -2.35 -0.86 -14.59
N LEU A 14 -2.88 -2.07 -14.45
CA LEU A 14 -3.86 -2.43 -13.42
C LEU A 14 -3.30 -2.21 -12.00
N MET A 15 -2.10 -2.72 -11.70
CA MET A 15 -1.46 -2.52 -10.39
C MET A 15 -1.21 -1.04 -10.08
N ARG A 16 -0.79 -0.24 -11.07
CA ARG A 16 -0.66 1.22 -10.92
C ARG A 16 -1.99 1.90 -10.67
N ASN A 17 -3.06 1.50 -11.38
CA ASN A 17 -4.39 2.07 -11.21
C ASN A 17 -4.92 1.77 -9.80
N VAL A 18 -4.79 0.53 -9.34
CA VAL A 18 -5.13 0.12 -7.97
C VAL A 18 -4.35 0.94 -6.94
N LEU A 19 -3.03 1.07 -7.10
CA LEU A 19 -2.20 1.88 -6.21
C LEU A 19 -2.70 3.32 -6.13
N GLN A 20 -2.96 3.97 -7.28
CA GLN A 20 -3.46 5.34 -7.34
C GLN A 20 -4.84 5.47 -6.66
N LYS A 21 -5.77 4.55 -6.93
CA LYS A 21 -7.09 4.51 -6.28
C LYS A 21 -6.96 4.39 -4.76
N VAL A 22 -6.09 3.51 -4.28
CA VAL A 22 -5.91 3.25 -2.85
C VAL A 22 -5.22 4.43 -2.17
N VAL A 23 -4.15 4.96 -2.76
CA VAL A 23 -3.44 6.16 -2.26
C VAL A 23 -4.34 7.39 -2.25
N ALA A 24 -5.29 7.52 -3.18
CA ALA A 24 -6.29 8.59 -3.14
C ALA A 24 -7.22 8.49 -1.91
N ARG A 25 -7.45 7.28 -1.38
CA ARG A 25 -8.24 7.05 -0.14
C ARG A 25 -7.40 7.23 1.13
N VAL A 26 -6.08 7.22 1.02
CA VAL A 26 -5.16 7.54 2.12
C VAL A 26 -5.24 9.06 2.38
N PRO A 27 -5.45 9.53 3.63
CA PRO A 27 -5.36 10.94 3.97
C PRO A 27 -3.98 11.52 3.64
N GLU A 28 -3.95 12.79 3.21
CA GLU A 28 -2.74 13.45 2.67
C GLU A 28 -1.55 13.40 3.62
N GLN A 29 -1.81 13.50 4.92
CA GLN A 29 -0.83 13.42 6.02
C GLN A 29 -0.02 12.11 6.01
N HIS A 30 -0.60 11.05 5.43
CA HIS A 30 -0.02 9.72 5.39
C HIS A 30 0.26 9.23 3.96
N ARG A 31 0.11 10.08 2.92
CA ARG A 31 0.52 9.77 1.54
C ARG A 31 2.05 9.86 1.36
N THR A 32 2.81 9.43 2.36
CA THR A 32 4.27 9.45 2.32
C THR A 32 4.81 8.37 1.36
N SER A 33 6.02 8.59 0.83
CA SER A 33 6.68 7.63 -0.06
C SER A 33 6.85 6.25 0.58
N CYS A 34 7.06 6.18 1.90
CA CYS A 34 7.10 4.91 2.64
C CYS A 34 5.78 4.16 2.56
N ASN A 35 4.66 4.83 2.79
CA ASN A 35 3.35 4.19 2.79
C ASN A 35 2.94 3.76 1.38
N GLN A 36 3.20 4.60 0.38
CA GLN A 36 2.97 4.24 -1.02
C GLN A 36 3.81 3.02 -1.43
N ALA A 37 5.08 2.95 -1.01
CA ALA A 37 5.94 1.80 -1.28
C ALA A 37 5.45 0.52 -0.58
N ALA A 38 4.97 0.62 0.66
CA ALA A 38 4.39 -0.52 1.38
C ALA A 38 3.14 -1.05 0.67
N ILE A 39 2.22 -0.16 0.28
CA ILE A 39 1.00 -0.53 -0.47
C ILE A 39 1.37 -1.17 -1.82
N ALA A 40 2.31 -0.58 -2.55
CA ALA A 40 2.79 -1.13 -3.83
C ALA A 40 3.44 -2.51 -3.65
N SER A 41 4.23 -2.69 -2.58
CA SER A 41 4.85 -3.98 -2.25
C SER A 41 3.80 -5.04 -1.97
N ARG A 42 2.71 -4.70 -1.25
CA ARG A 42 1.61 -5.62 -0.98
C ARG A 42 0.85 -6.00 -2.26
N ILE A 43 0.56 -5.03 -3.13
CA ILE A 43 -0.06 -5.28 -4.45
C ILE A 43 0.81 -6.24 -5.26
N LEU A 44 2.12 -5.99 -5.34
CA LEU A 44 3.06 -6.85 -6.07
C LEU A 44 3.15 -8.26 -5.46
N ALA A 45 3.14 -8.38 -4.13
CA ALA A 45 3.16 -9.66 -3.44
C ALA A 45 1.90 -10.49 -3.70
N THR A 46 0.73 -9.84 -3.72
CA THR A 46 -0.55 -10.48 -4.07
C THR A 46 -0.59 -10.89 -5.54
N ALA A 47 -0.10 -10.03 -6.44
CA ALA A 47 0.00 -10.34 -7.86
C ALA A 47 0.98 -11.50 -8.14
N ALA A 48 2.06 -11.60 -7.35
CA ALA A 48 3.04 -12.69 -7.42
C ALA A 48 2.46 -14.04 -6.98
N GLN A 49 1.46 -14.03 -6.10
CA GLN A 49 0.70 -15.23 -5.70
C GLN A 49 -0.30 -15.71 -6.78
N GLY A 50 -0.35 -15.05 -7.94
CA GLY A 50 -1.30 -15.35 -9.02
C GLY A 50 -2.68 -14.71 -8.83
N ARG A 51 -2.90 -13.96 -7.75
CA ARG A 51 -4.15 -13.25 -7.47
C ARG A 51 -4.11 -11.87 -8.14
N ARG A 52 -4.44 -11.82 -9.43
CA ARG A 52 -4.31 -10.61 -10.28
C ARG A 52 -5.63 -9.89 -10.58
N SER A 53 -6.70 -10.19 -9.85
CA SER A 53 -7.98 -9.50 -10.00
C SER A 53 -7.92 -8.10 -9.38
N GLU A 54 -8.45 -7.08 -10.07
CA GLU A 54 -8.51 -5.70 -9.57
C GLU A 54 -9.13 -5.61 -8.17
N ASP A 55 -10.22 -6.34 -7.94
CA ASP A 55 -10.93 -6.38 -6.65
C ASP A 55 -10.05 -6.92 -5.52
N VAL A 56 -9.31 -8.01 -5.78
CA VAL A 56 -8.43 -8.63 -4.78
C VAL A 56 -7.24 -7.74 -4.48
N LEU A 57 -6.60 -7.18 -5.52
CA LEU A 57 -5.47 -6.26 -5.35
C LEU A 57 -5.89 -5.00 -4.59
N THR A 58 -7.08 -4.47 -4.88
CA THR A 58 -7.64 -3.32 -4.17
C THR A 58 -7.95 -3.66 -2.71
N THR A 59 -8.56 -4.82 -2.45
CA THR A 59 -8.88 -5.26 -1.10
C THR A 59 -7.64 -5.45 -0.24
N GLU A 60 -6.60 -6.13 -0.77
CA GLU A 60 -5.34 -6.35 -0.05
C GLU A 60 -4.58 -5.04 0.17
N ALA A 61 -4.59 -4.14 -0.82
CA ALA A 61 -3.98 -2.82 -0.68
C ALA A 61 -4.71 -1.95 0.36
N LEU A 62 -6.03 -2.02 0.44
CA LEU A 62 -6.82 -1.35 1.48
C LEU A 62 -6.61 -1.97 2.86
N ALA A 63 -6.41 -3.28 2.94
CA ALA A 63 -6.03 -3.95 4.19
C ALA A 63 -4.67 -3.46 4.68
N GLU A 64 -3.68 -3.33 3.80
CA GLU A 64 -2.35 -2.77 4.15
C GLU A 64 -2.48 -1.30 4.59
N VAL A 65 -3.25 -0.49 3.87
CA VAL A 65 -3.60 0.87 4.30
C VAL A 65 -4.16 0.84 5.71
N LYS A 66 -5.17 0.01 5.98
CA LYS A 66 -5.77 -0.13 7.30
C LYS A 66 -4.74 -0.56 8.34
N GLU A 67 -3.82 -1.48 8.05
CA GLU A 67 -2.74 -1.86 8.97
C GLU A 67 -1.74 -0.71 9.21
N ILE A 68 -1.43 0.10 8.20
CA ILE A 68 -0.58 1.29 8.36
C ILE A 68 -1.27 2.34 9.25
N PHE A 69 -2.59 2.47 9.19
CA PHE A 69 -3.37 3.44 9.97
C PHE A 69 -3.76 2.95 11.37
N THR A 70 -4.12 1.67 11.52
CA THR A 70 -4.67 1.06 12.75
C THR A 70 -3.65 0.14 13.44
N GLY A 71 -2.62 -0.33 12.75
CA GLY A 71 -1.61 -1.21 13.32
C GLY A 71 -0.67 -0.50 14.30
N PRO A 72 0.13 -1.25 15.07
CA PRO A 72 1.04 -0.70 16.09
C PRO A 72 2.06 0.27 15.49
N ALA A 73 2.40 0.15 14.20
CA ALA A 73 3.26 1.09 13.50
C ALA A 73 2.56 2.44 13.23
N GLY A 74 1.27 2.42 12.88
CA GLY A 74 0.45 3.62 12.74
C GLY A 74 0.25 4.35 14.06
N MET A 75 -0.03 3.58 15.13
CA MET A 75 -0.17 4.11 16.49
C MET A 75 1.14 4.72 17.01
N ARG A 76 2.30 4.09 16.72
CA ARG A 76 3.63 4.64 17.07
C ARG A 76 3.93 5.93 16.31
N ARG A 77 3.56 6.01 15.03
CA ARG A 77 3.76 7.22 14.23
C ARG A 77 2.88 8.35 14.71
N LEU A 78 1.61 8.05 15.03
CA LEU A 78 0.69 9.01 15.65
C LEU A 78 1.23 9.46 17.01
N HIS A 79 1.77 8.55 17.81
CA HIS A 79 2.39 8.87 19.10
C HIS A 79 3.65 9.74 18.95
N GLU A 80 4.50 9.47 17.96
CA GLU A 80 5.70 10.26 17.66
C GLU A 80 5.32 11.67 17.17
N ASP A 81 4.30 11.79 16.30
CA ASP A 81 3.78 13.07 15.82
C ASP A 81 3.15 13.89 16.96
N LEU A 82 2.36 13.25 17.82
CA LEU A 82 1.78 13.88 19.01
C LEU A 82 2.86 14.32 20.02
N THR A 83 3.89 13.51 20.23
CA THR A 83 5.04 13.86 21.08
C THR A 83 5.82 15.04 20.51
N ARG A 84 5.92 15.17 19.19
CA ARG A 84 6.63 16.27 18.53
C ARG A 84 5.86 17.59 18.56
N VAL A 85 4.52 17.54 18.58
CA VAL A 85 3.66 18.74 18.58
C VAL A 85 3.37 19.23 19.99
N PHE A 86 3.29 18.33 20.96
CA PHE A 86 2.89 18.64 22.34
C PHE A 86 3.99 18.41 23.40
N GLY A 87 5.19 17.97 22.99
CA GLY A 87 6.37 17.83 23.85
C GLY A 87 7.43 18.87 23.55
#